data_AF-A0A4Y2E8U5-F1
#
_entry.id   AF-A0A4Y2E8U5-F1
#
_cell.length_a   1.000
_cell.length_b   1.000
_cell.length_c   1.000
_cell.angle_alpha   90.00
_cell.angle_beta   90.00
_cell.angle_gamma   90.00
#
_symmetry.space_group_name_H-M   'P 1'
#
loop_
_entity.id
_entity.type
_entity.pdbx_description
1 polymer ?
#
loop_
_entity_poly.entity_id
_entity_poly.type
_entity_poly.pdbx_seq_one_letter_code
_entity_poly.pdbx_strand_id
1 'polypeptide(L)'
;VLLNEHPQHPFDLAVYGDFIFWTDWVSHAVLRADKYTGNNVVTLRKNIARPMGIVAIANDTDCKFCHIEIVEVKKFSSWKQH
;
A
#
# COMPACT_ATOMS: atom_id res chain seq x y z
N VAL A 1 7.98 15.83 15.32
CA VAL A 1 7.95 14.52 14.62
C VAL A 1 7.73 14.81 13.15
N LEU A 2 8.81 14.81 12.37
CA LEU A 2 8.75 14.93 10.90
C LEU A 2 8.48 13.52 10.39
N LEU A 3 7.28 13.25 9.91
CA LEU A 3 7.06 12.03 9.13
C LEU A 3 7.85 12.22 7.84
N ASN A 4 8.93 11.44 7.68
CA ASN A 4 9.61 11.35 6.39
C ASN A 4 8.60 10.77 5.40
N GLU A 5 8.02 11.63 4.56
CA GLU A 5 7.03 11.21 3.55
C GLU A 5 7.67 10.47 2.36
N HIS A 6 8.98 10.22 2.43
CA HIS A 6 9.73 9.49 1.41
C HIS A 6 9.81 8.00 1.77
N PRO A 7 9.50 7.09 0.82
CA PRO A 7 9.67 5.65 1.01
C PRO A 7 11.09 5.35 1.46
N GLN A 8 11.23 4.64 2.59
CA GLN A 8 12.54 4.30 3.15
C GLN A 8 12.95 2.89 2.74
N HIS A 9 11.98 1.97 2.70
CA HIS A 9 12.20 0.60 2.28
C HIS A 9 10.92 0.02 1.68
N PRO A 10 10.49 0.53 0.50
CA PRO A 10 9.30 0.02 -0.18
C PRO A 10 9.53 -1.43 -0.63
N PHE A 11 8.52 -2.28 -0.48
CA PHE A 11 8.59 -3.68 -0.92
C PHE A 11 7.79 -3.94 -2.19
N ASP A 12 6.52 -3.58 -2.21
CA ASP A 12 5.63 -3.77 -3.36
C ASP A 12 4.72 -2.56 -3.56
N LEU A 13 4.26 -2.36 -4.79
CA LEU A 13 3.44 -1.23 -5.20
C LEU A 13 2.26 -1.69 -6.05
N ALA A 14 1.08 -1.13 -5.77
CA ALA A 14 -0.08 -1.21 -6.64
C ALA A 14 -0.50 0.21 -7.10
N VAL A 15 -1.09 0.28 -8.28
CA VAL A 15 -1.66 1.51 -8.84
C VAL A 15 -3.15 1.30 -9.07
N TYR A 16 -3.96 2.27 -8.62
CA TYR A 16 -5.38 2.24 -8.89
C TYR A 16 -5.94 3.66 -8.91
N GLY A 17 -6.73 3.99 -9.95
CA GLY A 17 -7.21 5.35 -10.17
C GLY A 17 -6.05 6.33 -10.28
N ASP A 18 -6.10 7.42 -9.52
CA ASP A 18 -5.07 8.47 -9.47
C ASP A 18 -4.05 8.30 -8.34
N PHE A 19 -4.03 7.12 -7.71
CA PHE A 19 -3.21 6.88 -6.53
C PHE A 19 -2.25 5.71 -6.73
N ILE A 20 -1.08 5.85 -6.09
CA ILE A 20 -0.11 4.78 -5.86
C ILE A 20 -0.25 4.28 -4.43
N PHE A 21 -0.06 2.99 -4.22
CA PHE A 21 -0.17 2.32 -2.92
C PHE A 21 1.05 1.44 -2.70
N TRP A 22 1.86 1.70 -1.68
CA TRP A 22 3.05 0.89 -1.40
C TRP A 22 3.08 0.36 0.03
N THR A 23 3.78 -0.76 0.19
CA THR A 23 4.16 -1.32 1.48
C THR A 23 5.57 -0.85 1.86
N ASP A 24 5.77 -0.38 3.08
CA ASP A 24 7.08 0.11 3.56
C ASP A 24 7.47 -0.56 4.88
N TRP A 25 8.67 -1.15 4.91
CA TRP A 25 9.16 -1.90 6.08
C TRP A 25 9.54 -1.01 7.26
N VAL A 26 10.08 0.17 7.00
CA VAL A 26 10.52 1.09 8.06
C VAL A 26 9.31 1.76 8.71
N SER A 27 8.32 2.10 7.90
CA SER A 27 7.05 2.69 8.35
C SER A 27 6.10 1.66 8.95
N HIS A 28 6.40 0.36 8.77
CA HIS A 28 5.54 -0.75 9.16
C HIS A 28 4.09 -0.56 8.70
N ALA A 29 3.93 -0.12 7.46
CA ALA A 29 2.67 0.44 7.00
C ALA A 29 2.40 0.22 5.50
N VAL A 30 1.12 0.37 5.14
CA VAL A 30 0.67 0.60 3.76
C VAL A 30 0.35 2.08 3.62
N LEU A 31 0.90 2.70 2.60
CA LEU A 31 0.82 4.13 2.33
C LEU A 31 0.20 4.34 0.95
N ARG A 32 -0.40 5.51 0.75
CA ARG A 32 -0.98 5.96 -0.52
C ARG A 32 -0.53 7.37 -0.83
N ALA A 33 -0.23 7.68 -2.08
CA ALA A 33 0.03 9.03 -2.54
C ALA A 33 -0.62 9.28 -3.91
N ASP A 34 -0.75 10.56 -4.28
CA ASP A 34 -1.13 10.95 -5.64
C ASP A 34 -0.05 10.50 -6.65
N LYS A 35 -0.45 9.81 -7.72
CA LYS A 35 0.50 9.19 -8.66
C LYS A 35 1.24 10.20 -9.53
N TYR A 36 0.69 11.40 -9.71
CA TYR A 36 1.23 12.41 -10.61
C TYR A 36 2.18 13.36 -9.88
N THR A 37 1.85 13.69 -8.65
CA THR A 37 2.57 14.69 -7.84
C THR A 37 3.43 14.05 -6.75
N GLY A 38 3.15 12.79 -6.37
CA GLY A 38 3.78 12.14 -5.22
C GLY A 38 3.35 12.71 -3.86
N ASN A 39 2.45 13.68 -3.86
CA ASN A 39 1.99 14.37 -2.65
C ASN A 39 0.81 13.64 -1.99
N ASN A 40 0.35 14.21 -0.87
CA ASN A 40 -0.82 13.73 -0.13
C ASN A 40 -0.62 12.28 0.35
N VAL A 41 0.53 12.04 0.99
CA VAL A 41 0.86 10.73 1.53
C VAL A 41 -0.05 10.44 2.72
N VAL A 42 -0.87 9.40 2.59
CA VAL A 42 -1.80 8.94 3.62
C VAL A 42 -1.42 7.53 4.03
N THR A 43 -1.34 7.28 5.34
CA THR A 43 -1.20 5.92 5.83
C THR A 43 -2.55 5.22 5.89
N LEU A 44 -2.72 4.16 5.11
CA LEU A 44 -3.95 3.37 5.08
C LEU A 44 -3.98 2.29 6.16
N ARG A 45 -2.83 1.71 6.48
CA ARG A 45 -2.71 0.69 7.53
C ARG A 45 -1.35 0.79 8.21
N LYS A 46 -1.32 0.71 9.53
CA LYS A 46 -0.11 0.75 10.37
C LYS A 46 0.08 -0.56 11.14
N ASN A 47 1.23 -0.70 11.80
CA ASN A 47 1.58 -1.82 12.68
C ASN A 47 1.69 -3.17 11.96
N ILE A 48 2.14 -3.15 10.70
CA ILE A 48 2.46 -4.36 9.96
C ILE A 48 3.97 -4.56 10.05
N ALA A 49 4.40 -5.54 10.85
CA ALA A 49 5.83 -5.73 11.14
C ALA A 49 6.70 -5.92 9.89
N ARG A 50 6.20 -6.64 8.89
CA ARG A 50 6.91 -6.81 7.61
C ARG A 50 5.90 -6.84 6.48
N PRO A 51 5.49 -5.66 5.97
CA PRO A 51 4.51 -5.60 4.92
C PRO A 51 5.16 -6.01 3.60
N MET A 52 4.63 -7.02 2.93
CA MET A 52 5.23 -7.55 1.70
C MET A 52 4.33 -7.24 0.50
N GLY A 53 3.81 -8.24 -0.20
CA GLY A 53 3.02 -8.00 -1.42
C GLY A 53 1.74 -7.20 -1.16
N ILE A 54 1.37 -6.34 -2.11
CA ILE A 54 0.13 -5.56 -2.11
C ILE A 54 -0.59 -5.76 -3.44
N VAL A 55 -1.90 -5.98 -3.37
CA VAL A 55 -2.76 -6.06 -4.56
C VAL A 55 -3.96 -5.16 -4.33
N ALA A 56 -4.25 -4.30 -5.30
CA ALA A 56 -5.47 -3.49 -5.31
C ALA A 56 -6.60 -4.35 -5.88
N ILE A 57 -7.67 -4.52 -5.10
CA ILE A 57 -8.90 -5.18 -5.53
C ILE A 57 -10.01 -4.13 -5.50
N ALA A 58 -10.69 -3.94 -6.63
CA ALA A 58 -11.80 -3.02 -6.75
C ALA A 58 -12.96 -3.72 -7.47
N ASN A 59 -14.16 -3.63 -6.90
CA ASN A 59 -15.39 -4.09 -7.55
C ASN A 59 -16.02 -2.91 -8.29
N ASP A 60 -15.56 -2.69 -9.51
CA ASP A 60 -15.80 -1.45 -10.25
C ASP A 60 -17.21 -1.43 -10.86
N THR A 61 -18.18 -0.92 -10.08
CA THR A 61 -19.54 -0.59 -10.58
C THR A 61 -19.91 0.88 -10.44
N ASP A 62 -19.19 1.69 -9.64
CA ASP A 62 -19.36 3.15 -9.61
C ASP A 62 -18.10 3.87 -9.11
N CYS A 63 -17.34 4.40 -10.07
CA CYS A 63 -16.08 5.10 -9.85
C CYS A 63 -16.32 6.56 -9.42
N LYS A 64 -16.58 6.75 -8.12
CA LYS A 64 -16.51 8.07 -7.45
C LYS A 64 -15.88 7.99 -6.05
N PHE A 65 -16.00 6.86 -5.36
CA PHE A 65 -15.31 6.56 -4.11
C PHE A 65 -15.00 5.06 -4.04
N CYS A 66 -14.06 4.60 -4.84
CA CYS A 66 -13.67 3.20 -4.83
C CYS A 66 -13.07 2.86 -3.47
N HIS A 67 -13.80 2.06 -2.69
CA HIS A 67 -13.31 1.46 -1.47
C HIS A 67 -12.30 0.38 -1.88
N ILE A 68 -11.02 0.74 -1.92
CA ILE A 68 -9.95 -0.23 -2.14
C ILE A 68 -9.80 -0.98 -0.84
N GLU A 69 -10.28 -2.21 -0.82
CA GLU A 69 -9.90 -3.14 0.22
C GLU A 69 -8.47 -3.59 -0.09
N ILE A 70 -7.52 -3.21 0.78
CA ILE A 70 -6.20 -3.86 0.80
C ILE A 70 -6.43 -5.24 1.39
N VAL A 71 -6.83 -6.19 0.54
CA VAL A 71 -7.32 -7.50 0.97
C VAL A 71 -6.19 -8.35 1.56
N GLU A 72 -4.93 -8.13 1.17
CA GLU A 72 -3.86 -8.95 1.73
C GLU A 72 -2.49 -8.29 1.66
N VAL A 73 -1.90 -8.02 2.83
CA VAL A 73 -0.45 -7.85 2.92
C VAL A 73 0.13 -9.24 3.14
N LYS A 74 0.47 -9.91 2.03
CA LYS A 74 0.90 -11.31 2.06
C LYS A 74 2.20 -11.45 2.84
N LYS A 75 2.17 -12.01 4.06
CA LYS A 75 3.39 -12.35 4.78
C LYS A 75 4.02 -13.57 4.07
N PHE A 76 5.07 -13.35 3.29
CA PHE A 76 5.77 -14.38 2.51
C PHE A 76 6.51 -15.43 3.36
N SER A 77 6.19 -15.57 4.65
CA SER A 77 6.75 -16.61 5.52
C SER A 77 6.07 -17.97 5.38
N SER A 78 5.12 -18.14 4.45
CA SER A 78 4.41 -19.41 4.28
C SER A 78 4.08 -19.78 2.82
N TRP A 79 4.95 -19.45 1.86
CA TRP A 79 5.05 -20.28 0.66
C TRP A 79 5.89 -21.50 1.03
N LYS A 80 5.22 -22.53 1.59
CA LYS A 80 5.81 -23.86 1.59
C LYS A 80 5.96 -24.29 0.13
N GLN A 81 7.15 -24.77 -0.18
CA GLN A 81 7.45 -25.60 -1.33
C GLN A 81 6.33 -26.64 -1.51
N HIS A 82 5.52 -26.47 -2.54
CA HIS A 82 4.75 -27.52 -3.18
C HIS A 82 4.70 -27.20 -4.67
#